data_AF-A8W5W5-F1
#
_entry.id   AF-A8W5W5-F1
#
_cell.length_a   1.000
_cell.length_b   1.000
_cell.length_c   1.000
_cell.angle_alpha   90.00
_cell.angle_beta   90.00
_cell.angle_gamma   90.00
#
_symmetry.space_group_name_H-M   'P 1'
#
loop_
_entity.id
_entity.type
_entity.pdbx_description
1 polymer ?
#
loop_
_entity_poly.entity_id
_entity_poly.type
_entity_poly.pdbx_seq_one_letter_code
_entity_poly.pdbx_strand_id
1 'polypeptide(L)' 'WTAAFSLRYGNLFYNPFHALSIAFLYGSALLFAMHGATILAVGRYGGEREIEQIVDRGTASERAAL' A
#
# COMPACT_ATOMS: atom_id res chain seq x y z
N TRP A 1 -19.75 21.32 -1.02
CA TRP A 1 -20.60 20.11 -1.10
C TRP A 1 -20.14 19.02 -0.12
N THR A 2 -18.90 18.50 -0.18
CA THR A 2 -18.40 17.42 0.71
C THR A 2 -18.56 17.71 2.21
N ALA A 3 -18.15 18.90 2.66
CA ALA A 3 -18.33 19.30 4.05
C ALA A 3 -19.82 19.40 4.45
N ALA A 4 -20.66 19.95 3.57
CA ALA A 4 -22.11 20.04 3.81
C ALA A 4 -22.78 18.66 3.93
N PHE A 5 -22.30 17.65 3.18
CA PHE A 5 -22.74 16.27 3.32
C PHE A 5 -22.42 15.72 4.72
N SER A 6 -21.18 15.92 5.21
CA SER A 6 -20.80 15.52 6.57
C SER A 6 -21.64 16.19 7.65
N LEU A 7 -21.89 17.50 7.52
CA LEU A 7 -22.74 18.25 8.44
C LEU A 7 -24.19 17.74 8.40
N ARG A 8 -24.75 17.49 7.21
CA ARG A 8 -26.13 17.01 7.04
C ARG A 8 -26.38 15.64 7.67
N TYR A 9 -25.36 14.76 7.67
CA TYR A 9 -25.43 13.40 8.19
C TYR A 9 -24.73 13.22 9.55
N GLY A 10 -24.49 14.30 10.30
CA GLY A 10 -24.10 14.21 11.71
C GLY A 10 -22.66 13.72 11.93
N ASN A 11 -21.70 14.29 11.20
CA ASN A 11 -20.26 14.05 11.29
C ASN A 11 -19.80 12.67 10.80
N LEU A 12 -19.28 12.63 9.57
CA LEU A 12 -18.77 11.41 8.94
C LEU A 12 -17.55 10.78 9.61
N PHE A 13 -16.87 11.44 10.56
CA PHE A 13 -15.79 10.79 11.31
C PHE A 13 -16.28 9.60 12.15
N TYR A 14 -17.57 9.55 12.48
CA TYR A 14 -18.18 8.42 13.20
C TYR A 14 -18.84 7.38 12.28
N ASN A 15 -18.77 7.55 10.96
CA ASN A 15 -19.22 6.54 10.02
C ASN A 15 -18.14 5.45 9.87
N PRO A 16 -18.44 4.16 10.15
CA PRO A 16 -17.45 3.09 10.12
C PRO A 16 -16.86 2.86 8.73
N PHE A 17 -17.63 3.00 7.66
CA PHE A 17 -17.13 2.84 6.29
C PHE A 17 -16.25 4.02 5.85
N HIS A 18 -16.53 5.22 6.34
CA HIS A 18 -15.66 6.38 6.09
C HIS A 18 -14.32 6.23 6.82
N ALA A 19 -14.34 5.75 8.06
CA ALA A 19 -13.11 5.41 8.80
C ALA A 19 -12.30 4.32 8.09
N LEU A 20 -12.96 3.24 7.62
CA LEU A 20 -12.31 2.19 6.82
C LEU A 20 -11.71 2.77 5.52
N SER A 21 -12.42 3.66 4.83
CA SER A 21 -11.91 4.33 3.63
C SER A 21 -10.65 5.14 3.91
N ILE A 22 -10.58 5.86 5.04
CA ILE A 22 -9.38 6.60 5.43
C ILE A 22 -8.24 5.63 5.74
N ALA A 23 -8.52 4.53 6.46
CA ALA A 23 -7.51 3.51 6.74
C ALA A 23 -6.92 2.91 5.45
N PHE A 24 -7.75 2.59 4.46
CA PHE A 24 -7.28 2.12 3.16
C PHE A 24 -6.55 3.18 2.35
N LEU A 25 -6.95 4.45 2.44
CA LEU A 25 -6.23 5.55 1.79
C LEU A 25 -4.81 5.68 2.33
N TYR A 26 -4.65 5.73 3.66
CA TYR A 26 -3.34 5.80 4.29
C TYR A 26 -2.55 4.50 4.09
N GLY A 27 -3.21 3.35 4.22
CA GLY A 27 -2.62 2.04 3.99
C GLY A 27 -2.08 1.87 2.56
N SER A 28 -2.77 2.40 1.56
CA SER A 28 -2.31 2.34 0.16
C SER A 28 -1.03 3.13 -0.05
N ALA A 29 -0.99 4.38 0.44
CA ALA A 29 0.22 5.20 0.36
C ALA A 29 1.39 4.56 1.13
N LEU A 30 1.13 4.02 2.33
CA LEU A 30 2.12 3.32 3.14
C LEU A 30 2.66 2.09 2.43
N LEU A 31 1.79 1.17 1.99
CA LEU A 31 2.19 -0.08 1.36
C LEU A 31 2.92 0.15 0.05
N PHE A 32 2.50 1.13 -0.75
CA PHE A 32 3.18 1.39 -2.02
C PHE A 32 4.54 2.05 -1.80
N ALA A 33 4.67 2.93 -0.81
CA ALA A 33 5.97 3.48 -0.41
C ALA A 33 6.92 2.37 0.05
N MET A 34 6.45 1.44 0.89
CA MET A 34 7.22 0.28 1.34
C MET A 34 7.62 -0.61 0.16
N HIS A 35 6.64 -1.04 -0.64
CA HIS A 35 6.88 -1.95 -1.76
C HIS A 35 7.81 -1.34 -2.82
N GLY A 36 7.53 -0.12 -3.28
CA GLY A 36 8.35 0.55 -4.29
C GLY A 36 9.79 0.77 -3.82
N ALA A 37 9.99 1.19 -2.56
CA ALA A 37 11.32 1.34 -1.99
C ALA A 37 12.06 -0.02 -1.89
N THR A 38 11.36 -1.08 -1.46
CA THR A 38 11.93 -2.43 -1.38
C THR A 38 12.37 -2.94 -2.75
N ILE A 39 11.52 -2.85 -3.78
CA ILE A 39 11.85 -3.31 -5.13
C ILE A 39 13.06 -2.56 -5.69
N LEU A 40 13.12 -1.24 -5.52
CA LEU A 40 14.29 -0.46 -5.93
C LEU A 40 15.56 -0.84 -5.15
N ALA A 41 15.46 -1.12 -3.85
CA ALA A 41 16.59 -1.54 -3.02
C ALA A 41 17.16 -2.91 -3.46
N VAL A 42 16.30 -3.83 -3.90
CA VAL A 42 16.72 -5.13 -4.45
C VAL A 42 16.90 -5.14 -5.96
N GLY A 43 16.77 -4.00 -6.64
CA GLY A 43 16.93 -3.88 -8.10
C GLY A 43 18.32 -4.31 -8.60
N ARG A 44 19.36 -4.18 -7.77
CA ARG A 44 20.70 -4.72 -8.06
C ARG A 44 20.76 -6.25 -8.18
N TYR A 45 19.70 -6.95 -7.78
CA TYR A 45 19.51 -8.39 -7.90
C TYR A 45 18.41 -8.75 -8.92
N GLY A 46 17.90 -7.79 -9.69
CA GLY A 46 16.81 -7.97 -10.64
C GLY A 46 15.43 -8.13 -9.98
N GLY A 47 15.20 -7.50 -8.83
CA GLY A 47 13.97 -7.62 -8.05
C GLY A 47 12.71 -7.09 -8.75
N GLU A 48 12.86 -6.24 -9.76
CA GLU A 48 11.76 -5.75 -10.61
C GLU A 48 11.19 -6.81 -11.56
N ARG A 49 11.90 -7.93 -11.76
CA ARG A 49 11.46 -9.09 -12.55
C ARG A 49 10.56 -9.99 -11.70
N GLU A 50 9.48 -9.41 -11.19
CA GLU A 50 8.64 -10.02 -10.15
C GLU A 50 8.00 -11.34 -10.60
N ILE A 51 7.64 -11.48 -11.88
CA ILE A 51 7.06 -12.72 -12.41
C ILE A 51 8.07 -13.86 -12.26
N GLU A 52 9.31 -13.66 -12.69
CA GLU A 52 10.35 -14.67 -12.56
C GLU A 52 10.70 -14.96 -11.11
N GLN A 53 10.77 -13.93 -10.26
CA GLN A 53 11.01 -14.11 -8.82
C GLN A 53 9.87 -14.87 -8.10
N ILE A 54 8.62 -14.74 -8.57
CA ILE A 54 7.47 -15.49 -8.04
C ILE A 54 7.52 -16.96 -8.48
N VAL A 55 7.88 -17.22 -9.74
CA VAL A 55 7.96 -18.59 -10.29
C VAL A 55 9.18 -19.34 -9.75
N ASP A 56 10.34 -18.69 -9.70
CA ASP A 56 11.60 -19.23 -9.18
C ASP A 56 12.28 -18.21 -8.27
N ARG A 57 12.17 -18.45 -6.96
CA ARG A 57 12.57 -17.49 -5.93
C ARG A 57 14.09 -17.27 -5.94
N GLY A 58 14.52 -16.06 -6.28
CA GLY A 58 15.91 -15.63 -6.23
C GLY A 58 16.31 -14.87 -4.96
N THR A 59 17.59 -14.50 -4.87
CA THR A 59 18.13 -13.74 -3.72
C THR A 59 17.49 -12.35 -3.56
N ALA A 60 16.87 -11.78 -4.61
CA ALA A 60 16.13 -10.54 -4.51
C ALA A 60 14.93 -10.68 -3.56
N SER A 61 14.07 -11.68 -3.80
CA SER A 61 12.90 -11.96 -2.94
C SER A 61 13.28 -12.47 -1.56
N GLU A 62 14.35 -13.26 -1.45
CA GLU A 62 14.84 -13.70 -0.13
C GLU A 62 15.27 -12.51 0.74
N ARG A 63 15.99 -11.55 0.17
CA ARG A 63 16.43 -10.33 0.90
C ARG A 63 15.31 -9.34 1.15
N ALA A 64 14.30 -9.28 0.28
CA ALA A 64 13.15 -8.42 0.47
C ALA A 64 12.24 -8.88 1.63
N ALA A 65 12.29 -10.17 2.01
CA ALA A 65 11.46 -10.75 3.06
C ALA A 65 12.12 -10.82 4.45
N LEU A 66 13.44 -10.73 4.54
CA LEU A 66 14.22 -10.77 5.79
C LEU A 66 14.33 -9.39 6.45
#